data_AF-A0A0R0B9E5-F1
#
_entry.id   AF-A0A0R0B9E5-F1
#
_cell.length_a   1.000
_cell.length_b   1.000
_cell.length_c   1.000
_cell.angle_alpha   90.00
_cell.angle_beta   90.00
_cell.angle_gamma   90.00
#
_symmetry.space_group_name_H-M   'P 1'
#
loop_
_entity.id
_entity.type
_entity.pdbx_description
1 polymer ?
#
loop_
_entity_poly.entity_id
_entity_poly.type
_entity_poly.pdbx_seq_one_letter_code
_entity_poly.pdbx_strand_id
1 'polypeptide(L)'
;MVKVAAALTTAGIGLTILLVAQTWQSGLPSAWALASPLILLEMTPMLLAIAWSLSALGVYLRDIGQFVGILSSVLLFLSPIFFPAHAMPEAARGLVFFNPLVTPIEQLRAVTVQNSAPDLAALLPHFLLSVVAAMLAYALFRRLSRGFSDVL
;
A
#
# COMPACT_ATOMS: atom_id res chain seq x y z
N MET A 1 15.78 7.69 8.00
CA MET A 1 16.30 6.31 8.08
C MET A 1 15.62 5.49 9.18
N VAL A 2 15.56 5.98 10.44
CA VAL A 2 14.94 5.23 11.56
C VAL A 2 13.47 4.83 11.31
N LYS A 3 12.64 5.73 10.76
CA LYS A 3 11.21 5.44 10.49
C LYS A 3 10.99 4.36 9.42
N VAL A 4 11.84 4.30 8.40
CA VAL A 4 11.74 3.30 7.32
C VAL A 4 12.17 1.94 7.84
N ALA A 5 13.27 1.88 8.59
CA ALA A 5 13.72 0.65 9.23
C ALA A 5 12.65 0.09 10.18
N ALA A 6 12.07 0.94 11.04
CA ALA A 6 10.98 0.53 11.93
C ALA A 6 9.76 0.01 11.17
N ALA A 7 9.39 0.64 10.05
CA ALA A 7 8.29 0.19 9.20
C ALA A 7 8.57 -1.20 8.58
N LEU A 8 9.79 -1.41 8.06
CA LEU A 8 10.22 -2.70 7.52
C LEU A 8 10.25 -3.79 8.59
N THR A 9 10.73 -3.48 9.80
CA THR A 9 10.70 -4.42 10.93
C THR A 9 9.27 -4.77 11.31
N THR A 10 8.38 -3.78 11.39
CA THR A 10 6.96 -4.01 11.70
C THR A 10 6.28 -4.87 10.64
N ALA A 11 6.53 -4.58 9.36
CA ALA A 11 6.03 -5.38 8.25
C ALA A 11 6.57 -6.82 8.29
N GLY A 12 7.86 -7.00 8.59
CA GLY A 12 8.48 -8.32 8.73
C GLY A 12 7.89 -9.13 9.89
N ILE A 13 7.70 -8.50 11.06
CA ILE A 13 7.05 -9.13 12.22
C ILE A 13 5.61 -9.52 11.85
N GLY A 14 4.85 -8.61 11.24
CA GLY A 14 3.47 -8.88 10.81
C GLY A 14 3.39 -10.04 9.82
N LEU A 15 4.27 -10.08 8.82
CA LEU A 15 4.33 -11.17 7.86
C LEU A 15 4.69 -12.50 8.54
N THR A 16 5.62 -12.48 9.49
CA THR A 16 6.04 -13.68 10.23
C THR A 16 4.88 -14.23 11.06
N ILE A 17 4.18 -13.36 11.79
CA ILE A 17 2.98 -13.73 12.55
C ILE A 17 1.92 -14.31 11.63
N LEU A 18 1.69 -13.69 10.46
CA LEU A 18 0.69 -14.14 9.50
C LEU A 18 1.01 -15.54 8.97
N LEU A 19 2.27 -15.80 8.60
CA LEU A 19 2.70 -17.12 8.14
C LEU A 19 2.58 -18.18 9.24
N VAL A 20 2.98 -17.86 10.48
CA VAL A 20 2.84 -18.78 11.63
C VAL A 20 1.38 -19.06 11.97
N ALA A 21 0.52 -18.04 11.91
CA ALA A 21 -0.92 -18.21 12.14
C ALA A 21 -1.56 -19.06 11.04
N GLN A 22 -1.10 -18.91 9.79
CA GLN A 22 -1.54 -19.76 8.68
C GLN A 22 -1.12 -21.22 8.91
N THR A 23 0.11 -21.47 9.38
CA THR A 23 0.54 -22.86 9.58
C THR A 23 -0.26 -23.58 10.64
N TRP A 24 -0.69 -22.84 11.67
CA TRP A 24 -1.56 -23.36 12.71
C TRP A 24 -2.97 -23.72 12.20
N GLN A 25 -3.53 -22.92 11.28
CA GLN A 25 -4.91 -23.12 10.80
C GLN A 25 -5.02 -24.11 9.64
N SER A 26 -4.07 -24.10 8.71
CA SER A 26 -4.21 -24.77 7.40
C SER A 26 -3.14 -25.81 7.09
N GLY A 27 -2.11 -25.98 7.94
CA GLY A 27 -0.99 -26.90 7.71
C GLY A 27 0.26 -26.22 7.16
N LEU A 28 0.91 -26.76 6.12
CA LEU A 28 2.12 -26.14 5.57
C LEU A 28 1.79 -24.82 4.85
N PRO A 29 2.62 -23.77 4.99
CA PRO A 29 2.41 -22.54 4.25
C PRO A 29 2.56 -22.84 2.75
N SER A 30 1.60 -22.38 1.96
CA SER A 30 1.62 -22.59 0.50
C SER A 30 2.93 -22.05 -0.10
N ALA A 31 3.45 -22.74 -1.12
CA ALA A 31 4.61 -22.27 -1.88
C ALA A 31 4.41 -20.84 -2.40
N TRP A 32 3.17 -20.45 -2.69
CA TRP A 32 2.81 -19.10 -3.12
C TRP A 32 2.96 -18.06 -2.02
N ALA A 33 2.89 -18.43 -0.74
CA ALA A 33 3.09 -17.51 0.37
C ALA A 33 4.50 -16.89 0.37
N LEU A 34 5.50 -17.57 -0.24
CA LEU A 34 6.84 -17.03 -0.47
C LEU A 34 6.88 -15.88 -1.48
N ALA A 35 5.83 -15.69 -2.28
CA ALA A 35 5.69 -14.54 -3.18
C ALA A 35 5.19 -13.27 -2.45
N SER A 36 4.78 -13.37 -1.18
CA SER A 36 4.32 -12.22 -0.39
C SER A 36 5.32 -11.04 -0.32
N PRO A 37 6.65 -11.24 -0.18
CA PRO A 37 7.60 -10.12 -0.19
C PRO A 37 7.68 -9.43 -1.55
N LEU A 38 7.46 -10.16 -2.64
CA LEU A 38 7.44 -9.60 -3.99
C LEU A 38 6.23 -8.67 -4.19
N ILE A 39 5.05 -9.05 -3.69
CA ILE A 39 3.85 -8.21 -3.72
C ILE A 39 4.05 -6.94 -2.87
N LEU A 40 4.66 -7.08 -1.69
CA LEU A 40 5.02 -5.92 -0.87
C LEU A 40 6.02 -4.99 -1.57
N LEU A 41 6.96 -5.55 -2.32
CA LEU A 41 7.93 -4.78 -3.12
C LEU A 41 7.23 -4.04 -4.27
N GLU A 42 6.27 -4.69 -4.94
CA GLU A 42 5.47 -4.11 -6.01
C GLU A 42 4.63 -2.91 -5.54
N MET A 43 4.21 -2.90 -4.27
CA MET A 43 3.49 -1.77 -3.66
C MET A 43 4.40 -0.55 -3.34
N THR A 44 5.72 -0.72 -3.33
CA THR A 44 6.65 0.35 -2.90
C THR A 44 6.61 1.63 -3.74
N PRO A 45 6.51 1.61 -5.09
CA PRO A 45 6.46 2.84 -5.88
C PRO A 45 5.20 3.64 -5.57
N MET A 46 4.08 2.96 -5.30
CA MET A 46 2.84 3.62 -4.93
C MET A 46 2.97 4.36 -3.59
N LEU A 47 3.57 3.71 -2.59
CA LEU A 47 3.84 4.35 -1.30
C LEU A 47 4.78 5.55 -1.46
N LEU A 48 5.78 5.45 -2.35
CA LEU A 48 6.67 6.58 -2.67
C LEU A 48 5.91 7.74 -3.34
N ALA A 49 5.00 7.45 -4.27
CA ALA A 49 4.17 8.47 -4.90
C ALA A 49 3.37 9.26 -3.86
N ILE A 50 2.68 8.56 -2.96
CA ILE A 50 1.91 9.16 -1.87
C ILE A 50 2.83 9.96 -0.94
N ALA A 51 3.96 9.39 -0.52
CA ALA A 51 4.89 10.03 0.39
C ALA A 51 5.48 11.32 -0.18
N TRP A 52 5.87 11.33 -1.47
CA TRP A 52 6.41 12.52 -2.13
C TRP A 52 5.34 13.60 -2.32
N SER A 53 4.13 13.22 -2.72
CA SER A 53 3.01 14.16 -2.81
C SER A 53 2.70 14.79 -1.46
N LEU A 54 2.54 14.00 -0.40
CA LEU A 54 2.26 14.51 0.94
C LEU A 54 3.40 15.36 1.50
N SER A 55 4.65 14.99 1.24
CA SER A 55 5.81 15.78 1.66
C SER A 55 5.88 17.13 0.95
N ALA A 56 5.50 17.17 -0.34
CA ALA A 56 5.46 18.40 -1.10
C ALA A 56 4.36 19.35 -0.59
N LEU A 57 3.18 18.80 -0.26
CA LEU A 57 2.06 19.57 0.27
C LEU A 57 2.28 20.01 1.73
N GLY A 58 2.95 19.18 2.52
CA GLY A 58 3.11 19.41 3.96
C GLY A 58 3.97 20.61 4.33
N VAL A 59 4.78 21.13 3.42
CA VAL A 59 5.50 22.39 3.64
C VAL A 59 4.56 23.60 3.59
N TYR A 60 3.49 23.51 2.81
CA TYR A 60 2.51 24.61 2.66
C TYR A 60 1.32 24.47 3.60
N LEU A 61 0.95 23.23 3.97
CA LEU A 61 -0.22 22.93 4.79
C LEU A 61 0.18 22.48 6.20
N ARG A 62 -0.01 23.37 7.19
CA ARG A 62 0.30 23.10 8.61
C ARG A 62 -0.47 21.90 9.19
N ASP A 63 -1.68 21.62 8.69
CA ASP A 63 -2.57 20.58 9.22
C ASP A 63 -2.53 19.25 8.44
N ILE A 64 -1.57 19.09 7.52
CA ILE A 64 -1.49 17.88 6.67
C ILE A 64 -1.38 16.60 7.50
N GLY A 65 -0.72 16.64 8.66
CA GLY A 65 -0.50 15.46 9.49
C GLY A 65 -1.80 14.87 10.03
N GLN A 66 -2.72 15.73 10.49
CA GLN A 66 -4.03 15.29 10.96
C GLN A 66 -4.88 14.74 9.80
N PHE A 67 -4.85 15.41 8.64
CA PHE A 67 -5.56 14.96 7.45
C PHE A 67 -5.08 13.59 6.97
N VAL A 68 -3.76 13.37 6.94
CA VAL A 68 -3.17 12.07 6.57
C VAL A 68 -3.61 10.98 7.54
N GLY A 69 -3.65 11.23 8.85
CA GLY A 69 -4.13 10.25 9.83
C GLY A 69 -5.59 9.84 9.61
N ILE A 70 -6.47 10.80 9.32
CA ILE A 70 -7.88 10.54 8.99
C ILE A 70 -7.96 9.75 7.67
N LEU A 71 -7.25 10.18 6.64
CA LEU A 71 -7.25 9.53 5.33
C LEU A 71 -6.75 8.08 5.42
N SER A 72 -5.68 7.82 6.16
CA SER A 72 -5.17 6.47 6.39
C SER A 72 -6.20 5.59 7.10
N SER A 73 -6.94 6.14 8.07
CA SER A 73 -8.01 5.41 8.75
C SER A 73 -9.16 5.08 7.80
N VAL A 74 -9.59 6.04 6.98
CA VAL A 74 -10.62 5.82 5.95
C VAL A 74 -10.16 4.75 4.95
N LEU A 75 -8.91 4.83 4.47
CA LEU A 75 -8.34 3.84 3.56
C LEU A 75 -8.27 2.45 4.19
N LEU A 76 -7.96 2.33 5.48
CA LEU A 76 -7.96 1.04 6.19
C LEU A 76 -9.34 0.38 6.15
N PHE A 77 -10.41 1.14 6.41
CA PHE A 77 -11.78 0.64 6.40
C PHE A 77 -12.34 0.39 4.99
N LEU A 78 -11.91 1.17 4.00
CA LEU A 78 -12.26 0.97 2.59
C LEU A 78 -11.44 -0.13 1.92
N SER A 79 -10.35 -0.59 2.54
CA SER A 79 -9.54 -1.68 2.01
C SER A 79 -10.17 -3.02 2.38
N PRO A 80 -10.02 -4.06 1.54
CA PRO A 80 -10.52 -5.39 1.81
C PRO A 80 -9.60 -6.12 2.81
N ILE A 81 -9.36 -5.52 3.97
CA ILE A 81 -8.60 -6.09 5.07
C ILE A 81 -9.56 -6.91 5.94
N PHE A 82 -10.65 -6.29 6.38
CA PHE A 82 -11.65 -6.94 7.25
C PHE A 82 -12.69 -7.77 6.47
N PHE A 83 -12.99 -7.39 5.22
CA PHE A 83 -14.01 -8.03 4.38
C PHE A 83 -13.49 -8.21 2.96
N PRO A 84 -13.91 -9.25 2.24
CA PRO A 84 -13.52 -9.40 0.85
C PRO A 84 -14.21 -8.34 -0.03
N ALA A 85 -13.53 -7.85 -1.07
CA ALA A 85 -14.04 -6.76 -1.91
C ALA A 85 -15.43 -7.03 -2.53
N HIS A 86 -15.77 -8.29 -2.80
CA HIS A 86 -17.06 -8.69 -3.39
C HIS A 86 -18.25 -8.57 -2.42
N ALA A 87 -18.01 -8.56 -1.11
CA ALA A 87 -19.05 -8.41 -0.09
C ALA A 87 -19.45 -6.94 0.15
N MET A 88 -18.81 -5.99 -0.54
CA MET A 88 -19.09 -4.56 -0.38
C MET A 88 -20.40 -4.15 -1.09
N PRO A 89 -21.21 -3.26 -0.47
CA PRO A 89 -22.40 -2.70 -1.08
C PRO A 89 -22.10 -2.02 -2.43
N GLU A 90 -23.05 -2.07 -3.37
CA GLU A 90 -22.84 -1.53 -4.74
C GLU A 90 -22.41 -0.05 -4.74
N ALA A 91 -22.96 0.76 -3.83
CA ALA A 91 -22.61 2.16 -3.67
C ALA A 91 -21.14 2.39 -3.25
N ALA A 92 -20.53 1.44 -2.53
CA ALA A 92 -19.15 1.53 -2.07
C ALA A 92 -18.14 0.91 -3.05
N ARG A 93 -18.59 0.04 -3.98
CA ARG A 93 -17.68 -0.63 -4.94
C ARG A 93 -16.84 0.36 -5.74
N GLY A 94 -17.42 1.46 -6.22
CA GLY A 94 -16.68 2.48 -6.97
C GLY A 94 -15.54 3.13 -6.18
N LEU A 95 -15.78 3.42 -4.90
CA LEU A 95 -14.76 3.98 -4.00
C LEU A 95 -13.67 2.96 -3.66
N VAL A 96 -14.04 1.69 -3.52
CA VAL A 96 -13.10 0.59 -3.28
C VAL A 96 -12.20 0.38 -4.50
N PHE A 97 -12.74 0.35 -5.73
CA PHE A 97 -11.92 0.21 -6.95
C PHE A 97 -10.97 1.39 -7.19
N PHE A 98 -11.30 2.59 -6.67
CA PHE A 98 -10.40 3.73 -6.73
C PHE A 98 -9.28 3.67 -5.68
N ASN A 99 -9.45 2.87 -4.62
CA ASN A 99 -8.42 2.71 -3.61
C ASN A 99 -7.28 1.85 -4.17
N PRO A 100 -6.09 2.43 -4.36
CA PRO A 100 -5.02 1.73 -5.05
C PRO A 100 -4.36 0.68 -4.15
N LEU A 101 -4.70 0.62 -2.85
CA LEU A 101 -4.29 -0.45 -1.93
C LEU A 101 -5.07 -1.75 -2.13
N VAL A 102 -6.19 -1.73 -2.86
CA VAL A 102 -7.05 -2.93 -3.01
C VAL A 102 -6.32 -4.05 -3.74
N THR A 103 -5.69 -3.75 -4.88
CA THR A 103 -4.97 -4.73 -5.68
C THR A 103 -3.88 -5.46 -4.88
N PRO A 104 -2.91 -4.78 -4.24
CA PRO A 104 -1.86 -5.47 -3.49
C PRO A 104 -2.40 -6.23 -2.27
N ILE A 105 -3.47 -5.75 -1.62
CA ILE A 105 -4.08 -6.45 -0.47
C ILE A 105 -4.78 -7.74 -0.91
N GLU A 106 -5.56 -7.70 -2.00
CA GLU A 106 -6.21 -8.89 -2.55
C GLU A 106 -5.18 -9.91 -3.05
N GLN A 107 -4.10 -9.47 -3.69
CA GLN A 107 -3.01 -10.36 -4.12
C GLN A 107 -2.28 -10.99 -2.93
N LEU A 108 -2.02 -10.21 -1.86
CA LEU A 108 -1.43 -10.74 -0.64
C LEU A 108 -2.34 -11.79 0.01
N ARG A 109 -3.65 -11.55 0.04
CA ARG A 109 -4.65 -12.52 0.52
C ARG A 109 -4.71 -13.76 -0.37
N ALA A 110 -4.63 -13.61 -1.69
CA ALA A 110 -4.67 -14.72 -2.63
C ALA A 110 -3.51 -15.69 -2.40
N VAL A 111 -2.29 -15.16 -2.24
CA VAL A 111 -1.10 -16.00 -2.07
C VAL A 111 -0.92 -16.56 -0.65
N THR A 112 -1.42 -15.85 0.37
CA THR A 112 -1.26 -16.27 1.78
C THR A 112 -2.45 -17.01 2.35
N VAL A 113 -3.69 -16.65 2.00
CA VAL A 113 -4.90 -17.25 2.61
C VAL A 113 -5.55 -18.23 1.63
N GLN A 114 -5.66 -17.86 0.36
CA GLN A 114 -6.36 -18.66 -0.66
C GLN A 114 -5.45 -19.64 -1.40
N ASN A 115 -4.15 -19.67 -1.07
CA ASN A 115 -3.15 -20.54 -1.69
C ASN A 115 -3.14 -20.51 -3.23
N SER A 116 -3.50 -19.37 -3.82
CA SER A 116 -3.59 -19.17 -5.25
C SER A 116 -2.36 -18.46 -5.78
N ALA A 117 -2.03 -18.68 -7.06
CA ALA A 117 -0.93 -17.97 -7.71
C ALA A 117 -1.25 -16.47 -7.81
N PRO A 118 -0.24 -15.59 -7.71
CA PRO A 118 -0.43 -14.16 -7.91
C PRO A 118 -0.90 -13.87 -9.34
N ASP A 119 -1.91 -13.02 -9.48
CA ASP A 119 -2.41 -12.58 -10.78
C ASP A 119 -1.49 -11.50 -11.37
N LEU A 120 -0.58 -11.95 -12.23
CA LEU A 120 0.36 -11.08 -12.93
C LEU A 120 -0.34 -10.10 -13.88
N ALA A 121 -1.54 -10.43 -14.39
CA ALA A 121 -2.30 -9.55 -15.26
C ALA A 121 -2.88 -8.34 -14.50
N ALA A 122 -3.13 -8.49 -13.20
CA ALA A 122 -3.52 -7.38 -12.32
C ALA A 122 -2.29 -6.63 -11.76
N LEU A 123 -1.23 -7.36 -11.37
CA LEU A 123 -0.03 -6.79 -10.75
C LEU A 123 0.79 -5.92 -11.71
N LEU A 124 1.01 -6.38 -12.94
CA LEU A 124 1.87 -5.66 -13.89
C LEU A 124 1.35 -4.24 -14.24
N PRO A 125 0.08 -4.05 -14.65
CA PRO A 125 -0.43 -2.71 -14.91
C PRO A 125 -0.49 -1.84 -13.65
N HIS A 126 -0.79 -2.43 -12.48
CA HIS A 126 -0.78 -1.72 -11.21
C HIS A 126 0.63 -1.21 -10.86
N PHE A 127 1.65 -2.06 -11.02
CA PHE A 127 3.05 -1.67 -10.83
C PHE A 127 3.47 -0.55 -11.78
N LEU A 128 3.17 -0.68 -13.08
CA LEU A 128 3.51 0.33 -14.08
C LEU A 128 2.86 1.68 -13.76
N LEU A 129 1.56 1.68 -13.41
CA LEU A 129 0.85 2.88 -13.01
C LEU A 129 1.46 3.50 -11.76
N SER A 130 1.81 2.68 -10.77
CA SER A 130 2.44 3.10 -9.52
C SER A 130 3.83 3.73 -9.76
N VAL A 131 4.63 3.17 -10.68
CA VAL A 131 5.93 3.71 -11.07
C VAL A 131 5.77 5.07 -11.77
N VAL A 132 4.82 5.19 -12.71
CA VAL A 132 4.53 6.46 -13.38
C VAL A 132 4.07 7.52 -12.37
N ALA A 133 3.15 7.16 -11.48
CA ALA A 133 2.69 8.04 -10.41
C ALA A 133 3.85 8.49 -9.50
N ALA A 134 4.76 7.57 -9.14
CA ALA A 134 5.93 7.88 -8.33
C ALA A 134 6.86 8.88 -9.04
N MET A 135 7.13 8.69 -10.33
CA MET A 135 7.95 9.62 -11.10
C MET A 135 7.33 11.02 -11.19
N LEU A 136 6.02 11.11 -11.39
CA LEU A 136 5.29 12.39 -11.41
C LEU A 136 5.32 13.07 -10.04
N ALA A 137 5.05 12.33 -8.96
CA ALA A 137 5.10 12.84 -7.61
C ALA A 137 6.51 13.32 -7.22
N TYR A 138 7.55 12.59 -7.65
CA TYR A 138 8.94 13.01 -7.45
C TYR A 138 9.27 14.29 -8.20
N ALA A 139 8.85 14.41 -9.47
CA ALA A 139 9.08 15.61 -10.27
C ALA A 139 8.37 16.82 -9.64
N LEU A 140 7.15 16.63 -9.14
CA LEU A 140 6.37 17.64 -8.42
C LEU A 140 7.07 18.04 -7.12
N PHE A 141 7.48 17.07 -6.30
CA PHE A 141 8.22 17.29 -5.06
C PHE A 141 9.48 18.11 -5.34
N ARG A 142 10.31 17.69 -6.31
CA ARG A 142 11.52 18.44 -6.68
C ARG A 142 11.28 19.87 -7.14
N ARG A 143 10.16 20.14 -7.83
CA ARG A 143 9.79 21.49 -8.25
C ARG A 143 9.39 22.35 -7.05
N LEU A 144 8.54 21.82 -6.17
CA LEU A 144 8.10 22.52 -4.96
C LEU A 144 9.24 22.70 -3.95
N SER A 145 10.18 21.75 -3.87
CA SER A 145 11.34 21.86 -2.99
C SER A 145 12.27 23.03 -3.31
N ARG A 146 12.22 23.57 -4.53
CA ARG A 146 12.96 24.79 -4.89
C ARG A 146 12.33 26.05 -4.29
N GLY A 147 11.03 26.03 -4.01
CA GLY A 147 10.31 27.12 -3.35
C GLY A 147 10.36 27.05 -1.82
N PHE A 148 10.92 25.98 -1.23
CA PHE A 148 11.01 25.85 0.23
C PHE A 148 11.91 26.92 0.87
N SER A 149 12.89 27.45 0.13
CA SER A 149 13.77 28.52 0.61
C SER A 149 13.08 29.88 0.76
N ASP A 150 11.94 30.11 0.11
CA ASP A 150 11.19 31.37 0.21
C ASP A 150 10.15 31.36 1.35
N VAL A 151 9.86 30.20 1.96
CA VAL A 151 8.77 30.02 2.95
C VAL A 151 9.30 29.64 4.35
N LEU A 152 10.61 29.35 4.48
CA LEU A 152 11.27 28.99 5.76
C LEU A 152 12.00 30.17 6.39
#